data_AF-A0A0K0FMG2-F1
#
_entry.id   AF-A0A0K0FMG2-F1
#
_cell.length_a   1.000
_cell.length_b   1.000
_cell.length_c   1.000
_cell.angle_alpha   90.00
_cell.angle_beta   90.00
_cell.angle_gamma   90.00
#
_symmetry.space_group_name_H-M   'P 1'
#
loop_
_entity.id
_entity.type
_entity.pdbx_description
1 polymer ?
#
loop_
_entity_poly.entity_id
_entity_poly.type
_entity_poly.pdbx_seq_one_letter_code
_entity_poly.pdbx_strand_id
1 'polypeptide(L)'
;MTYAVNALFIYDNISDYSKKIIIQIIENLTIAFREILIEQYSTDHSQLEDVLKKIDKMKYHVAYNNITKIFKNLDEYYNSLDINETNTFKEISNKLKLHKKYVFRNNVTTYYHYYESTIDASASYNFEENKIYLNARYINLPFLTLDY
;
A
#
# COMPACT_ATOMS: atom_id res chain seq x y z
N MET A 1 11.11 5.36 11.14
CA MET A 1 10.43 6.46 10.41
C MET A 1 10.00 5.96 9.04
N THR A 2 9.18 4.92 8.99
CA THR A 2 8.93 4.16 7.75
C THR A 2 8.32 5.01 6.65
N TYR A 3 7.33 5.86 6.96
CA TYR A 3 6.70 6.71 5.94
C TYR A 3 7.66 7.72 5.31
N ALA A 4 8.59 8.30 6.06
CA ALA A 4 9.58 9.23 5.50
C ALA A 4 10.53 8.52 4.52
N VAL A 5 11.03 7.33 4.89
CA VAL A 5 11.91 6.54 4.01
C VAL A 5 11.15 6.08 2.76
N ASN A 6 9.90 5.63 2.93
CA ASN A 6 9.03 5.24 1.84
C ASN A 6 8.76 6.41 0.88
N ALA A 7 8.48 7.61 1.41
CA ALA A 7 8.21 8.80 0.61
C ALA A 7 9.37 9.16 -0.32
N LEU A 8 10.61 9.10 0.20
CA LEU A 8 11.82 9.30 -0.60
C LEU A 8 11.90 8.27 -1.74
N PHE A 9 11.77 6.98 -1.42
CA PHE A 9 11.80 5.93 -2.43
C PHE A 9 10.72 6.10 -3.50
N ILE A 10 9.49 6.39 -3.09
CA ILE A 10 8.34 6.56 -3.99
C ILE A 10 8.55 7.76 -4.91
N TYR A 11 9.05 8.88 -4.38
CA TYR A 11 9.27 10.08 -5.17
C TYR A 11 10.29 9.85 -6.28
N ASP A 12 11.38 9.16 -5.97
CA ASP A 12 12.49 8.97 -6.90
C ASP A 12 12.24 7.83 -7.91
N ASN A 13 11.45 6.82 -7.55
CA ASN A 13 11.38 5.57 -8.31
C ASN A 13 9.99 5.24 -8.88
N ILE A 14 8.92 5.92 -8.45
CA ILE A 14 7.55 5.51 -8.80
C ILE A 14 6.79 6.63 -9.46
N SER A 15 6.59 6.48 -10.78
CA SER A 15 5.73 7.36 -11.54
C SER A 15 4.25 7.01 -11.37
N ASP A 16 3.39 8.01 -11.48
CA ASP A 16 1.93 7.80 -11.45
C ASP A 16 1.46 7.02 -12.69
N TYR A 17 2.21 7.11 -13.79
CA TYR A 17 1.97 6.33 -15.00
C TYR A 17 2.20 4.84 -14.75
N SER A 18 3.34 4.46 -14.18
CA SER A 18 3.65 3.06 -13.87
C SER A 18 2.63 2.46 -12.89
N LYS A 19 2.19 3.25 -11.90
CA LYS A 19 1.10 2.84 -10.99
C LYS A 19 -0.22 2.58 -11.73
N LYS A 20 -0.59 3.44 -12.69
CA LYS A 20 -1.81 3.24 -13.51
C LYS A 20 -1.74 1.97 -14.35
N ILE A 21 -0.59 1.69 -14.96
CA ILE A 21 -0.39 0.45 -15.74
C ILE A 21 -0.58 -0.79 -14.87
N ILE A 22 0.01 -0.80 -13.67
CA ILE A 22 -0.16 -1.92 -12.74
C ILE A 22 -1.61 -2.10 -12.29
N ILE A 23 -2.32 -1.00 -12.04
CA ILE A 23 -3.76 -1.05 -11.73
C ILE A 23 -4.54 -1.70 -12.88
N GLN A 24 -4.27 -1.31 -14.13
CA GLN A 24 -4.91 -1.92 -15.30
C GLN A 24 -4.59 -3.41 -15.44
N ILE A 25 -3.35 -3.83 -15.13
CA ILE A 25 -2.96 -5.24 -15.12
C ILE A 25 -3.78 -6.01 -14.07
N ILE A 26 -3.92 -5.48 -12.85
CA ILE A 26 -4.73 -6.09 -11.79
C ILE A 26 -6.19 -6.23 -12.23
N GLU A 27 -6.76 -5.19 -12.85
CA GLU A 27 -8.13 -5.21 -13.35
C GLU A 27 -8.34 -6.27 -14.43
N ASN A 28 -7.44 -6.35 -15.41
CA ASN A 28 -7.48 -7.36 -16.47
C ASN A 28 -7.34 -8.80 -15.92
N LEU A 29 -6.42 -9.01 -14.96
CA LEU A 29 -6.26 -10.31 -14.31
C LEU A 29 -7.51 -10.69 -13.51
N THR A 30 -8.17 -9.72 -12.87
CA THR A 30 -9.42 -9.94 -12.13
C THR A 30 -10.54 -10.38 -13.06
N ILE A 31 -10.65 -9.75 -14.24
CA ILE A 31 -11.62 -10.14 -15.28
C ILE A 31 -11.34 -11.56 -15.79
N ALA A 32 -10.10 -11.86 -16.17
CA ALA A 32 -9.73 -13.18 -16.66
C ALA A 32 -9.99 -14.28 -15.60
N PHE A 33 -9.64 -14.01 -14.33
CA PHE A 33 -9.89 -14.95 -13.24
C PHE A 33 -11.39 -15.19 -13.02
N ARG A 34 -12.21 -14.15 -13.17
CA ARG A 34 -13.68 -14.24 -13.12
C ARG A 34 -14.22 -15.15 -14.22
N GLU A 35 -13.75 -15.00 -15.44
CA GLU A 35 -14.17 -15.83 -16.59
C GLU A 35 -13.83 -17.31 -16.37
N ILE A 36 -12.60 -17.60 -15.92
CA ILE A 36 -12.16 -18.97 -15.58
C ILE A 36 -13.09 -19.62 -14.56
N LEU A 37 -13.50 -18.88 -13.53
CA LEU A 37 -14.40 -19.41 -12.50
C LEU A 37 -15.81 -19.67 -13.02
N ILE A 38 -16.32 -18.81 -13.89
CA ILE A 38 -17.64 -19.01 -14.52
C ILE A 38 -17.63 -20.30 -15.36
N GLU A 39 -16.57 -20.52 -16.12
CA GLU A 39 -16.42 -21.75 -16.92
C GLU A 39 -16.33 -22.98 -16.02
N GLN A 40 -15.45 -22.94 -15.01
CA GLN A 40 -15.17 -24.07 -14.12
C GLN A 40 -16.38 -24.46 -13.25
N TYR A 41 -17.13 -23.48 -12.73
CA TYR A 41 -18.24 -23.70 -11.80
C TYR A 41 -19.61 -23.47 -12.45
N SER A 42 -19.69 -23.52 -13.77
CA SER A 42 -20.92 -23.33 -14.56
C SER A 42 -22.09 -24.24 -14.12
N THR A 43 -21.82 -25.36 -13.46
CA THR A 43 -22.82 -26.31 -12.96
C THR A 43 -23.18 -26.17 -11.48
N ASP A 44 -22.41 -25.41 -10.67
CA ASP A 44 -22.71 -25.12 -9.26
C ASP A 44 -22.95 -23.61 -9.07
N HIS A 45 -24.17 -23.20 -9.43
CA HIS A 45 -24.56 -21.79 -9.44
C HIS A 45 -24.54 -21.12 -8.07
N SER A 46 -24.75 -21.89 -6.99
CA SER A 46 -24.84 -21.35 -5.64
C SER A 46 -23.49 -20.87 -5.10
N GLN A 47 -22.44 -21.68 -5.29
CA GLN A 47 -21.08 -21.31 -4.87
C GLN A 47 -20.48 -20.27 -5.81
N LEU A 48 -20.82 -20.31 -7.10
CA LEU A 48 -20.32 -19.37 -8.09
C LEU A 48 -20.75 -17.93 -7.76
N GLU A 49 -22.01 -17.70 -7.37
CA GLU A 49 -22.50 -16.35 -7.08
C GLU A 49 -21.74 -15.69 -5.91
N ASP A 50 -21.47 -16.43 -4.84
CA ASP A 50 -20.75 -15.90 -3.67
C ASP A 50 -19.27 -15.62 -3.98
N VAL A 51 -18.62 -16.47 -4.76
CA VAL A 51 -17.24 -16.25 -5.22
C VAL A 51 -17.16 -15.03 -6.13
N LEU A 52 -18.09 -14.87 -7.07
CA LEU A 52 -18.14 -13.70 -7.95
C LEU A 52 -18.37 -12.41 -7.15
N LYS A 53 -19.29 -12.41 -6.18
CA LYS A 53 -19.50 -11.26 -5.28
C LYS A 53 -18.24 -10.89 -4.50
N LYS A 54 -17.42 -11.87 -4.11
CA LYS A 54 -16.15 -11.62 -3.43
C LYS A 54 -15.13 -10.97 -4.37
N ILE A 55 -15.04 -11.44 -5.61
CA ILE A 55 -14.17 -10.87 -6.64
C ILE A 55 -14.58 -9.43 -6.97
N ASP A 56 -15.88 -9.18 -7.17
CA ASP A 56 -16.41 -7.86 -7.50
C ASP A 56 -16.16 -6.82 -6.39
N LYS A 57 -16.04 -7.28 -5.14
CA LYS A 57 -15.75 -6.43 -3.97
C LYS A 57 -14.26 -6.37 -3.63
N MET A 58 -13.39 -7.02 -4.41
CA MET A 58 -11.96 -7.07 -4.11
C MET A 58 -11.34 -5.69 -4.31
N LYS A 59 -10.67 -5.20 -3.28
CA LYS A 59 -9.96 -3.92 -3.30
C LYS A 59 -8.49 -4.16 -3.58
N TYR A 60 -7.79 -3.10 -4.00
CA TYR A 60 -6.35 -3.14 -4.14
C TYR A 60 -5.69 -1.89 -3.54
N HIS A 61 -4.48 -2.05 -3.04
CA HIS A 61 -3.55 -0.99 -2.70
C HIS A 61 -2.26 -1.19 -3.50
N VAL A 62 -1.91 -0.19 -4.31
CA VAL A 62 -0.76 -0.25 -5.21
C VAL A 62 0.22 0.85 -4.87
N ALA A 63 1.46 0.44 -4.63
CA ALA A 63 2.66 1.23 -4.41
C ALA A 63 2.70 2.05 -3.13
N TYR A 64 1.75 2.97 -2.96
CA TYR A 64 1.84 4.04 -1.98
C TYR A 64 0.46 4.57 -1.57
N ASN A 65 0.42 5.15 -0.37
CA ASN A 65 -0.73 5.88 0.18
C ASN A 65 -0.52 7.41 0.08
N ASN A 66 -1.54 8.18 0.46
CA ASN A 66 -1.46 9.64 0.41
C ASN A 66 -0.48 10.23 1.45
N ILE A 67 -0.16 9.53 2.53
CA ILE A 67 0.85 10.01 3.50
C ILE A 67 2.23 10.07 2.83
N THR A 68 2.58 9.03 2.06
CA THR A 68 3.92 8.88 1.47
C THR A 68 4.09 9.67 0.16
N LYS A 69 3.02 9.94 -0.58
CA LYS A 69 3.08 10.73 -1.82
C LYS A 69 2.93 12.24 -1.61
N ILE A 70 2.22 12.68 -0.58
CA ILE A 70 1.92 14.10 -0.33
C ILE A 70 2.75 14.59 0.85
N PHE A 71 3.77 15.41 0.59
CA PHE A 71 4.68 15.92 1.64
C PHE A 71 3.95 16.63 2.78
N LYS A 72 2.88 17.39 2.50
CA LYS A 72 2.05 18.02 3.53
C LYS A 72 1.50 17.02 4.57
N ASN A 73 1.08 15.84 4.12
CA ASN A 73 0.55 14.81 5.02
C ASN A 73 1.69 14.17 5.84
N LEU A 74 2.88 14.07 5.24
CA LEU A 74 4.09 13.57 5.90
C LEU A 74 4.56 14.53 7.00
N ASP A 75 4.56 15.83 6.71
CA ASP A 75 4.90 16.89 7.67
C ASP A 75 3.90 16.91 8.83
N GLU A 76 2.60 16.81 8.53
CA GLU A 76 1.56 16.69 9.55
C GLU A 76 1.76 15.45 10.42
N TYR A 77 2.08 14.31 9.80
CA TYR A 77 2.38 13.08 10.53
C TYR A 77 3.54 13.29 11.49
N TYR A 78 4.68 13.83 11.03
CA TYR A 78 5.89 13.99 11.83
C TYR A 78 5.96 15.30 12.64
N ASN A 79 4.90 16.09 12.70
CA ASN A 79 4.90 17.42 13.34
C ASN A 79 5.36 17.44 14.81
N SER A 80 5.16 16.32 15.53
CA SER A 80 5.47 16.17 16.94
C SER A 80 6.87 15.61 17.19
N LEU A 81 7.61 15.29 16.12
CA LEU A 81 8.87 14.57 16.18
C LEU A 81 10.02 15.50 15.81
N ASP A 82 10.74 15.96 16.84
CA ASP A 82 11.96 16.74 16.68
C ASP A 82 13.17 15.86 17.00
N ILE A 83 13.96 15.46 16.01
CA ILE A 83 15.20 14.69 16.18
C ILE A 83 16.33 15.46 15.50
N ASN A 84 17.45 15.62 16.19
CA ASN A 84 18.65 16.28 15.66
C ASN A 84 19.92 15.45 15.93
N GLU A 85 21.04 15.81 15.30
CA GLU A 85 22.30 15.06 15.40
C GLU A 85 22.90 15.00 16.82
N THR A 86 22.49 15.87 17.73
CA THR A 86 22.97 15.89 19.12
C THR A 86 22.22 14.92 20.03
N ASN A 87 21.09 14.37 19.58
CA ASN A 87 20.31 13.44 20.39
C ASN A 87 20.97 12.06 20.46
N THR A 88 21.09 11.53 21.67
CA THR A 88 21.51 10.15 21.90
C THR A 88 20.44 9.17 21.43
N PHE A 89 20.84 7.91 21.21
CA PHE A 89 19.91 6.84 20.85
C PHE A 89 18.75 6.67 21.86
N LYS A 90 19.02 6.86 23.16
CA LYS A 90 18.00 6.77 24.21
C LYS A 90 16.97 7.89 24.09
N GLU A 91 17.42 9.11 23.80
CA GLU A 91 16.54 10.27 23.58
C GLU A 91 15.70 10.09 22.33
N ILE A 92 16.31 9.67 21.23
CA ILE A 92 15.62 9.35 19.97
C ILE A 92 14.52 8.29 20.23
N SER A 93 14.87 7.21 20.92
CA SER A 93 13.91 6.14 21.26
C SER A 93 12.73 6.66 22.09
N ASN A 94 12.97 7.56 23.04
CA ASN A 94 11.91 8.16 23.84
C ASN A 94 11.03 9.10 23.01
N LYS A 95 11.64 9.94 22.16
CA LYS A 95 10.92 10.84 21.25
C LYS A 95 10.04 10.07 20.28
N LEU A 96 10.53 8.97 19.70
CA LEU A 96 9.74 8.08 18.83
C LEU A 96 8.55 7.45 19.57
N LYS A 97 8.73 7.02 20.83
CA LYS A 97 7.63 6.50 21.66
C LYS A 97 6.57 7.56 21.94
N LEU A 98 6.98 8.79 22.24
CA LEU A 98 6.08 9.91 22.49
C LEU A 98 5.31 10.29 21.22
N HIS A 99 5.99 10.36 20.08
CA HIS A 99 5.37 10.61 18.78
C HIS A 99 4.33 9.53 18.43
N LYS A 100 4.62 8.24 18.62
CA LYS A 100 3.63 7.16 18.40
C LYS A 100 2.38 7.36 19.27
N LYS A 101 2.54 7.77 20.52
CA LYS A 101 1.41 8.10 21.41
C LYS A 101 0.62 9.31 20.93
N TYR A 102 1.31 10.34 20.43
CA TYR A 102 0.69 11.54 19.87
C TYR A 102 -0.17 11.22 18.64
N VAL A 103 0.39 10.49 17.67
CA VAL A 103 -0.33 10.06 16.45
C VAL A 103 -1.58 9.28 16.81
N PHE A 104 -1.48 8.32 17.74
CA PHE A 104 -2.61 7.52 18.19
C PHE A 104 -3.68 8.36 18.90
N ARG A 105 -3.29 9.25 19.82
CA ARG A 105 -4.25 10.07 20.59
C ARG A 105 -4.99 11.08 19.74
N ASN A 106 -4.33 11.66 18.75
CA ASN A 106 -4.90 12.72 17.92
C ASN A 106 -5.47 12.19 16.60
N ASN A 107 -5.51 10.87 16.40
CA ASN A 107 -5.96 10.24 15.16
C ASN A 107 -5.31 10.86 13.91
N VAL A 108 -4.03 11.23 14.01
CA VAL A 108 -3.31 11.89 12.91
C VAL A 108 -3.29 10.94 11.73
N THR A 109 -3.91 11.33 10.62
CA THR A 109 -3.90 10.60 9.33
C THR A 109 -4.42 9.15 9.40
N THR A 110 -5.39 8.84 10.27
CA THR A 110 -5.95 7.47 10.45
C THR A 110 -6.51 6.83 9.18
N TYR A 111 -6.92 7.62 8.19
CA TYR A 111 -7.45 7.14 6.91
C TYR A 111 -6.40 6.48 5.99
N TYR A 112 -5.12 6.52 6.36
CA TYR A 112 -4.03 6.12 5.47
C TYR A 112 -3.08 5.10 6.08
N HIS A 113 -3.47 4.42 7.17
CA HIS A 113 -2.62 3.39 7.77
C HIS A 113 -2.37 2.25 6.78
N TYR A 114 -1.13 2.20 6.30
CA TYR A 114 -0.57 1.05 5.62
C TYR A 114 0.62 0.60 6.45
N TYR A 115 0.51 -0.59 7.03
CA TYR A 115 1.44 -1.08 8.04
C TYR A 115 2.71 -1.71 7.43
N GLU A 116 2.74 -1.92 6.12
CA GLU A 116 3.87 -2.52 5.42
C GLU A 116 4.78 -1.45 4.80
N SER A 117 6.07 -1.75 4.78
CA SER A 117 7.06 -0.95 4.06
C SER A 117 6.79 -1.05 2.57
N THR A 118 6.53 0.06 1.90
CA THR A 118 6.30 0.09 0.45
C THR A 118 7.56 -0.23 -0.36
N ILE A 119 8.73 -0.21 0.28
CA ILE A 119 10.04 -0.45 -0.35
C ILE A 119 10.32 -1.95 -0.48
N ASP A 120 9.65 -2.78 0.32
CA ASP A 120 9.87 -4.22 0.29
C ASP A 120 9.27 -4.79 -1.00
N ALA A 121 9.98 -5.73 -1.63
CA ALA A 121 9.43 -6.49 -2.76
C ALA A 121 8.46 -7.56 -2.24
N SER A 122 7.29 -7.14 -1.76
CA SER A 122 6.24 -8.03 -1.29
C SER A 122 4.85 -7.68 -1.85
N ALA A 123 4.06 -8.73 -2.03
CA ALA A 123 2.65 -8.64 -2.36
C ALA A 123 1.89 -9.57 -1.41
N SER A 124 0.72 -9.15 -0.96
CA SER A 124 -0.08 -9.92 -0.01
C SER A 124 -1.57 -9.76 -0.28
N TYR A 125 -2.37 -10.68 0.24
CA TYR A 125 -3.82 -10.58 0.24
C TYR A 125 -4.31 -10.65 1.68
N ASN A 126 -5.10 -9.67 2.09
CA ASN A 126 -5.78 -9.66 3.38
C ASN A 126 -7.21 -10.20 3.20
N PHE A 127 -7.49 -11.33 3.86
CA PHE A 127 -8.79 -11.99 3.79
C PHE A 127 -9.92 -11.18 4.43
N GLU A 128 -9.66 -10.56 5.58
CA GLU A 128 -10.67 -9.79 6.33
C GLU A 128 -11.08 -8.52 5.58
N GLU A 129 -10.14 -7.88 4.90
CA GLU A 129 -10.38 -6.66 4.11
C GLU A 129 -10.80 -6.95 2.66
N ASN A 130 -10.68 -8.22 2.22
CA ASN A 130 -10.80 -8.61 0.82
C ASN A 130 -9.95 -7.72 -0.10
N LYS A 131 -8.67 -7.57 0.25
CA LYS A 131 -7.80 -6.55 -0.35
C LYS A 131 -6.42 -7.08 -0.71
N ILE A 132 -6.01 -6.81 -1.95
CA ILE A 132 -4.67 -7.07 -2.46
C ILE A 132 -3.77 -5.89 -2.12
N TYR A 133 -2.57 -6.18 -1.67
CA TYR A 133 -1.50 -5.23 -1.40
C TYR A 133 -0.33 -5.53 -2.31
N LEU A 134 0.11 -4.53 -3.07
CA LEU A 134 1.26 -4.62 -3.96
C LEU A 134 2.19 -3.45 -3.68
N ASN A 135 3.37 -3.76 -3.14
CA ASN A 135 4.35 -2.74 -2.77
C ASN A 135 5.02 -2.09 -3.98
N ALA A 136 5.54 -0.89 -3.78
CA ALA A 136 6.11 -0.05 -4.83
C ALA A 136 7.26 -0.73 -5.58
N ARG A 137 8.01 -1.62 -4.92
CA ARG A 137 9.13 -2.30 -5.56
C ARG A 137 8.74 -3.27 -6.68
N TYR A 138 7.48 -3.71 -6.75
CA TYR A 138 6.95 -4.48 -7.89
C TYR A 138 6.70 -3.64 -9.16
N ILE A 139 6.76 -2.32 -9.05
CA ILE A 139 6.59 -1.40 -10.18
C ILE A 139 7.94 -1.10 -10.87
N ASN A 140 8.98 -1.84 -10.47
CA ASN A 140 10.32 -1.75 -11.03
C ASN A 140 10.78 -3.11 -11.54
N LEU A 141 11.94 -3.10 -12.21
CA LEU A 141 12.66 -4.31 -12.61
C LEU A 141 12.84 -5.29 -11.42
N PRO A 142 12.74 -6.61 -11.65
CA PRO A 142 12.47 -7.27 -12.94
C PRO A 142 10.98 -7.45 -13.25
N PHE A 143 10.08 -6.95 -12.40
CA PHE A 143 8.64 -7.26 -12.46
C PHE A 143 7.88 -6.40 -13.46
N LEU A 144 8.31 -5.15 -13.66
CA LEU A 144 7.75 -4.25 -14.63
C LEU A 144 8.87 -3.51 -15.37
N THR A 145 8.86 -3.60 -16.70
CA THR A 145 9.55 -2.71 -17.60
C THR A 145 8.52 -1.98 -18.45
N LEU A 146 8.67 -0.67 -18.55
CA LEU A 146 7.92 0.13 -19.51
C LEU A 146 8.94 0.50 -20.58
N ASP A 147 9.05 -0.35 -21.60
CA ASP A 147 9.90 -0.07 -22.74
C ASP A 147 9.31 1.13 -23.48
N TYR A 148 10.10 2.19 -23.62
CA TYR A 148 9.77 3.37 -24.42
C TYR A 148 10.20 3.16 -25.88
#